data_AF-A0A7D8YIV7-F1
#
_entry.id   AF-A0A7D8YIV7-F1
#
_cell.length_a   1.000
_cell.length_b   1.000
_cell.length_c   1.000
_cell.angle_alpha   90.00
_cell.angle_beta   90.00
_cell.angle_gamma   90.00
#
_symmetry.space_group_name_H-M   'P 1'
#
loop_
_entity.id
_entity.type
_entity.pdbx_description
1 polymer ?
#
loop_
_entity_poly.entity_id
_entity_poly.type
_entity_poly.pdbx_seq_one_letter_code
_entity_poly.pdbx_strand_id
1 'polypeptide(L)'
;MHRTLSLDYGVVLAGEIVLRLDGGREKTIKQHEVVVQRGTNHEWHNRTDEWCRMLVVMVGADAVRLGGGEVLGETVFGKPPGAA
;
A
#
# COMPACT_ATOMS: atom_id res chain seq x y z
N MET A 1 7.02 5.51 -1.76
CA MET A 1 5.83 5.42 -0.90
C MET A 1 4.66 6.17 -1.53
N HIS A 2 3.49 5.54 -1.64
CA HIS A 2 2.29 6.12 -2.24
C HIS A 2 1.00 5.64 -1.57
N ARG A 3 -0.10 6.37 -1.80
CA ARG A 3 -1.46 6.09 -1.34
C ARG A 3 -2.41 6.24 -2.52
N THR A 4 -3.27 5.25 -2.69
CA THR A 4 -4.40 5.23 -3.63
C THR A 4 -5.71 5.36 -2.84
N LEU A 5 -6.76 5.91 -3.46
CA LEU A 5 -8.11 5.86 -2.87
C LEU A 5 -8.74 4.47 -3.09
N SER A 6 -8.22 3.48 -2.39
CA SER A 6 -8.66 2.10 -2.52
C SER A 6 -8.58 1.30 -1.22
N LEU A 7 -9.38 0.24 -1.19
CA LEU A 7 -9.23 -0.91 -0.30
C LEU A 7 -8.57 -2.03 -1.10
N ASP A 8 -7.39 -2.48 -0.65
CA ASP A 8 -6.64 -3.49 -1.37
C ASP A 8 -6.54 -4.79 -0.56
N TYR A 9 -6.76 -5.91 -1.24
CA TYR A 9 -6.45 -7.25 -0.74
C TYR A 9 -5.19 -7.73 -1.45
N GLY A 10 -4.05 -7.65 -0.76
CA GLY A 10 -2.77 -8.16 -1.24
C GLY A 10 -2.48 -9.55 -0.69
N VAL A 11 -2.17 -10.50 -1.55
CA VAL A 11 -1.78 -11.87 -1.18
C VAL A 11 -0.41 -12.17 -1.75
N VAL A 12 0.52 -12.63 -0.92
CA VAL A 12 1.82 -13.11 -1.42
C VAL A 12 1.65 -14.54 -1.90
N LEU A 13 1.79 -14.78 -3.21
CA LEU A 13 1.64 -16.11 -3.81
C LEU A 13 2.94 -16.92 -3.77
N ALA A 14 4.09 -16.25 -3.86
CA ALA A 14 5.42 -16.87 -3.79
C ALA A 14 6.44 -15.86 -3.24
N GLY A 15 7.41 -16.35 -2.45
CA GLY A 15 8.45 -15.52 -1.84
C GLY A 15 7.96 -14.71 -0.63
N GLU A 16 8.65 -13.61 -0.33
CA GLU A 16 8.26 -12.67 0.73
C GLU A 16 8.51 -11.21 0.30
N ILE A 17 7.82 -10.28 0.96
CA ILE A 17 7.94 -8.85 0.68
C ILE A 17 7.84 -8.05 1.97
N VAL A 18 8.63 -6.98 2.09
CA VAL A 18 8.49 -6.04 3.21
C VAL A 18 7.47 -4.96 2.82
N LEU A 19 6.40 -4.84 3.61
CA LEU A 19 5.49 -3.72 3.61
C LEU A 19 6.03 -2.63 4.53
N ARG A 20 6.34 -1.45 3.98
CA ARG A 20 6.72 -0.26 4.73
C ARG A 20 5.56 0.74 4.74
N LEU A 21 5.29 1.32 5.91
CA LEU A 21 4.24 2.31 6.17
C LEU A 21 4.81 3.63 6.69
N ASP A 22 3.93 4.63 6.86
CA ASP A 22 4.26 5.87 7.55
C ASP A 22 4.93 5.63 8.93
N GLY A 23 5.87 6.52 9.26
CA GLY A 23 6.67 6.43 10.50
C GLY A 23 7.76 5.36 10.44
N GLY A 24 8.08 4.82 9.26
CA GLY A 24 9.12 3.81 9.09
C GLY A 24 8.75 2.43 9.63
N ARG A 25 7.47 2.21 9.96
CA ARG A 25 6.99 0.90 10.42
C ARG A 25 7.04 -0.09 9.27
N GLU A 26 7.55 -1.28 9.54
CA GLU A 26 7.72 -2.32 8.55
C GLU A 26 7.20 -3.66 9.04
N LYS A 27 6.73 -4.47 8.10
CA LYS A 27 6.41 -5.87 8.33
C LYS A 27 6.79 -6.70 7.12
N THR A 28 7.51 -7.80 7.33
CA THR A 28 7.68 -8.83 6.31
C THR A 28 6.39 -9.63 6.19
N ILE A 29 5.88 -9.72 4.97
CA ILE A 29 4.70 -10.51 4.59
C ILE A 29 5.21 -11.75 3.87
N LYS A 30 4.94 -12.90 4.46
CA LYS A 30 5.43 -14.19 3.97
C LYS A 30 4.48 -14.79 2.93
N GLN A 31 4.97 -15.78 2.21
CA GLN A 31 4.17 -16.56 1.27
C GLN A 31 2.85 -17.04 1.92
N HIS A 32 1.76 -16.84 1.18
CA HIS A 32 0.36 -17.12 1.54
C HIS A 32 -0.24 -16.23 2.64
N GLU A 33 0.49 -15.24 3.15
CA GLU A 33 -0.09 -14.23 4.03
C GLU A 33 -0.86 -13.17 3.22
N VAL A 34 -1.83 -12.55 3.89
CA VAL A 34 -2.73 -11.55 3.33
C VAL A 34 -2.55 -10.21 4.03
N VAL A 35 -2.52 -9.14 3.24
CA VAL A 35 -2.56 -7.75 3.68
C VAL A 35 -3.89 -7.14 3.25
N VAL A 36 -4.57 -6.50 4.18
CA VAL A 36 -5.73 -5.63 3.90
C VAL A 36 -5.26 -4.19 4.02
N GLN A 37 -5.02 -3.53 2.88
CA GLN A 37 -4.54 -2.15 2.81
C GLN A 37 -5.74 -1.21 2.75
N ARG A 38 -5.95 -0.39 3.79
CA ARG A 38 -7.15 0.46 3.93
C ARG A 38 -6.84 1.93 3.60
N GLY A 39 -6.38 2.20 2.38
CA GLY A 39 -5.95 3.54 1.97
C GLY A 39 -4.72 4.06 2.73
N THR A 40 -3.83 3.16 3.16
CA THR A 40 -2.58 3.51 3.85
C THR A 40 -1.48 3.86 2.86
N ASN A 41 -0.68 4.89 3.19
CA ASN A 41 0.52 5.23 2.42
C ASN A 41 1.56 4.13 2.63
N HIS A 42 2.07 3.56 1.54
CA HIS A 42 2.87 2.35 1.63
C HIS A 42 3.90 2.20 0.51
N GLU A 43 4.86 1.33 0.77
CA GLU A 43 5.92 0.93 -0.16
C GLU A 43 6.25 -0.55 0.04
N TRP A 44 6.61 -1.21 -1.05
CA TRP A 44 6.99 -2.61 -1.06
C TRP A 44 8.50 -2.72 -1.32
N HIS A 45 9.21 -3.46 -0.48
CA HIS A 45 10.63 -3.76 -0.69
C HIS A 45 10.83 -5.26 -0.75
N ASN A 46 11.39 -5.74 -1.86
CA ASN A 46 11.98 -7.08 -1.87
C ASN A 46 13.40 -6.97 -1.34
N ARG A 47 13.67 -7.60 -0.19
CA ARG A 47 14.99 -7.63 0.47
C ARG A 47 15.65 -9.00 0.37
N THR A 48 15.14 -9.85 -0.51
CA THR A 48 15.69 -11.17 -0.81
C THR A 48 16.29 -11.17 -2.21
N ASP A 49 17.12 -12.16 -2.50
CA ASP A 49 17.65 -12.39 -3.85
C ASP A 49 16.66 -13.19 -4.73
N GLU A 50 15.54 -13.63 -4.15
CA GLU A 50 14.49 -14.37 -4.83
C GLU A 50 13.36 -13.45 -5.30
N TRP A 51 12.65 -13.88 -6.33
CA TRP A 51 11.47 -13.16 -6.82
C TRP A 51 10.28 -13.32 -5.86
N CYS A 52 9.50 -12.26 -5.70
CA CYS A 52 8.23 -12.29 -4.98
C CYS A 52 7.07 -12.06 -5.97
N ARG A 53 6.02 -12.88 -5.86
CA ARG A 53 4.79 -12.71 -6.65
C ARG A 53 3.63 -12.38 -5.73
N MET A 54 2.93 -11.29 -6.04
CA MET A 54 1.72 -10.88 -5.33
C MET A 54 0.51 -10.90 -6.25
N LEU A 55 -0.65 -11.28 -5.70
CA LEU A 55 -1.97 -10.96 -6.26
C LEU A 55 -2.51 -9.77 -5.48
N VAL A 56 -2.95 -8.73 -6.17
CA VAL A 56 -3.60 -7.58 -5.53
C VAL A 56 -4.94 -7.32 -6.20
N VAL A 57 -5.99 -7.30 -5.40
CA VAL A 57 -7.32 -6.81 -5.81
C VAL A 57 -7.51 -5.44 -5.19
N MET A 58 -7.62 -4.40 -6.02
CA MET A 58 -7.86 -3.03 -5.57
C MET A 58 -9.31 -2.65 -5.86
N VAL A 59 -10.03 -2.20 -4.84
CA VAL A 59 -11.40 -1.72 -4.94
C VAL A 59 -11.40 -0.22 -4.64
N GLY A 60 -11.91 0.60 -5.57
CA GLY A 60 -12.02 2.04 -5.34
C GLY A 60 -12.82 2.35 -4.07
N ALA A 61 -12.34 3.30 -3.28
CA ALA A 61 -12.92 3.66 -1.99
C ALA A 61 -12.86 5.17 -1.75
N ASP A 62 -13.65 5.67 -0.79
CA ASP A 62 -13.57 7.07 -0.37
C ASP A 62 -12.23 7.38 0.31
N ALA A 63 -11.85 8.66 0.31
CA ALA A 63 -10.67 9.15 1.02
C ALA A 63 -10.74 8.85 2.53
N VAL A 64 -9.59 8.47 3.11
CA VAL A 64 -9.49 8.12 4.52
C VAL A 64 -9.71 9.36 5.38
N ARG A 65 -10.67 9.29 6.31
CA ARG A 65 -10.97 10.35 7.27
C ARG A 65 -10.46 9.95 8.65
N LEU A 66 -9.60 10.76 9.24
CA LEU A 66 -9.09 10.55 10.59
C LEU A 66 -10.08 11.09 11.63
N GLY A 67 -9.96 10.62 12.88
CA GLY A 67 -10.84 11.05 13.98
C GLY A 67 -10.84 12.55 14.26
N GLY A 68 -9.79 13.26 13.83
CA GLY A 68 -9.68 14.73 13.92
C GLY A 68 -10.28 15.50 12.75
N GLY A 69 -10.94 14.84 11.80
CA GLY A 69 -11.55 15.46 10.61
C GLY A 69 -10.60 15.68 9.42
N GLU A 70 -9.30 15.41 9.60
CA GLU A 70 -8.33 15.41 8.50
C GLU A 70 -8.71 14.34 7.45
N VAL A 71 -8.63 14.74 6.17
CA VAL A 71 -8.88 13.87 5.02
C VAL A 71 -7.57 13.61 4.29
N LEU A 72 -7.22 12.34 4.18
CA LEU A 72 -6.00 11.89 3.55
C LEU A 72 -6.24 11.61 2.06
N GLY A 73 -5.71 12.48 1.20
CA GLY A 73 -5.77 12.33 -0.25
C GLY A 73 -4.75 11.33 -0.82
N GLU A 74 -4.83 11.10 -2.13
CA GLU A 74 -3.86 10.28 -2.86
C GLU A 74 -2.46 10.89 -2.82
N THR A 75 -1.46 10.01 -2.87
CA THR A 75 -0.06 10.39 -3.04
C THR A 75 0.50 9.67 -4.25
N VAL A 76 -0.06 9.92 -5.44
CA VAL A 76 0.47 9.39 -6.69
C VAL A 76 1.77 10.13 -7.04
N PHE A 77 2.81 9.39 -7.40
CA PHE A 77 4.03 9.99 -7.93
C PHE A 77 3.73 10.73 -9.23
N GLY A 78 4.00 12.04 -9.24
CA GLY A 78 3.99 12.84 -10.47
C GLY A 78 2.65 13.45 -10.87
N LYS A 79 1.81 13.93 -9.92
CA LYS A 79 0.75 14.89 -10.29
C LYS A 79 1.42 16.06 -11.02
N PRO A 80 1.18 16.28 -12.33
CA PRO A 80 1.75 17.44 -12.99
C PRO A 80 1.21 18.69 -12.29
N PRO A 81 2.03 19.75 -12.15
CA PRO A 81 1.55 20.98 -11.54
C PRO A 81 0.29 21.46 -12.29
N GLY A 82 -0.84 21.59 -11.57
CA GLY A 82 -2.08 22.19 -12.10
C GLY A 82 -3.26 21.26 -12.39
N ALA A 83 -3.19 19.96 -12.14
CA ALA A 83 -4.43 19.16 -12.12
C ALA A 83 -5.24 19.52 -10.85
N ALA A 84 -6.45 20.05 -11.01
CA ALA A 84 -7.38 20.30 -9.90
C ALA A 84 -7.73 18.98 -9.23
#